data_AF-A0A7S0FSN1-F1
#
_entry.id   AF-A0A7S0FSN1-F1
#
_cell.length_a   1.000
_cell.length_b   1.000
_cell.length_c   1.000
_cell.angle_alpha   90.00
_cell.angle_beta   90.00
_cell.angle_gamma   90.00
#
_symmetry.space_group_name_H-M   'P 1'
#
loop_
_entity.id
_entity.type
_entity.pdbx_description
1 polymer ?
#
loop_
_entity_poly.entity_id
_entity_poly.type
_entity_poly.pdbx_seq_one_letter_code
_entity_poly.pdbx_strand_id
1 'polypeptide(L)'
;VRYDSTANRLVLVANDRNPRPITCQELLDLNTVAVGDKFGNIAVLRLPQGADAGAVDISGTRALWDSSREDTTPKLDMLCHYHVGEVVTGMTRASLVAGGAECLIYVTVTGRIGALVPFVSRDDIEFFTLLEGCMRTDAPRPTGREPQAYRSYYAPIKHVIDGELCESYTKLSYEEQKQIADKLDRTVDEVVKNLERVRHSLL
;
A
#
# COMPACT_ATOMS: atom_id res chain seq x y z
N VAL A 1 15.81 7.18 11.28
CA VAL A 1 17.01 7.67 12.01
C VAL A 1 16.62 8.95 12.73
N ARG A 2 17.11 9.16 13.96
CA ARG A 2 16.87 10.39 14.75
C ARG A 2 18.16 11.18 14.89
N TYR A 3 18.08 12.50 14.72
CA TYR A 3 19.21 13.39 14.98
C TYR A 3 19.16 13.89 16.42
N ASP A 4 20.26 13.70 17.15
CA ASP A 4 20.49 14.24 18.50
C ASP A 4 21.38 15.48 18.35
N SER A 5 20.77 16.66 18.50
CA SER A 5 21.45 17.95 18.28
C SER A 5 22.48 18.27 19.36
N THR A 6 22.30 17.76 20.59
CA THR A 6 23.21 18.02 21.71
C THR A 6 24.55 17.30 21.53
N ALA A 7 24.49 16.05 21.07
CA ALA A 7 25.66 15.23 20.78
C ALA A 7 26.08 15.28 19.30
N ASN A 8 25.37 16.05 18.47
CA ASN A 8 25.53 16.16 17.02
C ASN A 8 25.68 14.78 16.32
N ARG A 9 24.76 13.86 16.59
CA ARG A 9 24.86 12.46 16.13
C ARG A 9 23.55 11.93 15.56
N LEU A 10 23.68 10.91 14.72
CA LEU A 10 22.56 10.15 14.16
C LEU A 10 22.40 8.83 14.90
N VAL A 11 21.19 8.57 15.37
CA VAL A 11 20.81 7.37 16.14
C VAL A 11 19.83 6.54 15.33
N LEU A 12 20.08 5.23 15.23
CA LEU A 12 19.19 4.30 14.54
C LEU A 12 18.01 3.99 15.47
N VAL A 13 16.81 4.39 15.04
CA VAL A 13 15.58 4.16 15.81
C VAL A 13 14.91 2.85 15.43
N ALA A 14 14.89 2.52 14.14
CA ALA A 14 14.30 1.29 13.64
C ALA A 14 14.90 0.91 12.26
N ASN A 15 14.78 -0.37 11.91
CA ASN A 15 15.06 -0.89 10.57
C ASN A 15 13.88 -1.75 10.07
N ASP A 16 13.81 -1.98 8.75
CA ASP A 16 12.84 -2.91 8.18
C ASP A 16 13.27 -4.37 8.43
N ARG A 17 12.30 -5.29 8.49
CA ARG A 17 12.54 -6.73 8.64
C ARG A 17 13.07 -7.34 7.34
N ASN A 18 12.65 -6.79 6.21
CA ASN A 18 12.95 -7.34 4.90
C ASN A 18 13.85 -6.37 4.12
N PRO A 19 14.89 -6.86 3.43
CA PRO A 19 15.65 -6.02 2.51
C PRO A 19 14.76 -5.62 1.32
N ARG A 20 14.65 -4.32 1.06
CA ARG A 20 13.91 -3.76 -0.07
C ARG A 20 14.83 -2.86 -0.91
N PRO A 21 14.96 -3.10 -2.22
CA PRO A 21 15.68 -2.17 -3.10
C PRO A 21 14.79 -0.96 -3.39
N ILE A 22 14.70 -0.05 -2.42
CA ILE A 22 13.86 1.16 -2.47
C ILE A 22 14.29 2.04 -3.64
N THR A 23 13.33 2.45 -4.45
CA THR A 23 13.51 3.38 -5.59
C THR A 23 12.97 4.77 -5.28
N CYS A 24 11.88 4.85 -4.53
CA CYS A 24 11.26 6.11 -4.08
C CYS A 24 10.58 5.91 -2.72
N GLN A 25 10.39 7.00 -2.00
CA GLN A 25 9.70 7.01 -0.70
C GLN A 25 8.96 8.33 -0.51
N GLU A 26 7.90 8.31 0.30
CA GLU A 26 7.13 9.48 0.68
C GLU A 26 6.72 9.39 2.16
N LEU A 27 6.88 10.50 2.88
CA LEU A 27 6.42 10.60 4.27
C LEU A 27 4.91 10.81 4.30
N LEU A 28 4.19 9.84 4.85
CA LEU A 28 2.73 9.93 5.02
C LEU A 28 2.36 10.63 6.32
N ASP A 29 3.11 10.40 7.39
CA ASP A 29 3.00 11.13 8.65
C ASP A 29 4.36 11.09 9.36
N LEU A 30 4.44 11.59 10.59
CA LEU A 30 5.69 11.63 11.36
C LEU A 30 6.34 10.24 11.54
N ASN A 31 5.53 9.18 11.58
CA ASN A 31 5.94 7.82 11.93
C ASN A 31 5.72 6.82 10.79
N THR A 32 5.18 7.24 9.66
CA THR A 32 4.73 6.36 8.58
C THR A 32 5.31 6.82 7.25
N VAL A 33 5.91 5.87 6.54
CA VAL A 33 6.54 6.08 5.24
C VAL A 33 5.95 5.10 4.22
N ALA A 34 5.59 5.61 3.05
CA ALA A 34 5.34 4.79 1.89
C ALA A 34 6.64 4.60 1.12
N VAL A 35 6.89 3.39 0.63
CA VAL A 35 8.09 3.05 -0.13
C VAL A 35 7.71 2.27 -1.38
N GLY A 36 8.38 2.60 -2.48
CA GLY A 36 8.33 1.87 -3.75
C GLY A 36 9.66 1.18 -3.97
N ASP A 37 9.65 -0.01 -4.59
CA ASP A 37 10.87 -0.76 -4.86
C ASP A 37 11.11 -1.06 -6.35
N LYS A 38 12.34 -1.48 -6.66
CA LYS A 38 12.78 -1.87 -8.00
C LYS A 38 11.97 -3.04 -8.59
N PHE A 39 11.32 -3.82 -7.76
CA PHE A 39 10.53 -4.97 -8.19
C PHE A 39 9.06 -4.61 -8.44
N GLY A 40 8.69 -3.35 -8.29
CA GLY A 40 7.34 -2.86 -8.53
C GLY A 40 6.37 -3.15 -7.39
N ASN A 41 6.87 -3.22 -6.17
CA ASN A 41 6.05 -3.27 -4.97
C ASN A 41 5.91 -1.88 -4.36
N ILE A 42 4.76 -1.64 -3.75
CA ILE A 42 4.52 -0.55 -2.82
C ILE A 42 4.30 -1.15 -1.43
N ALA A 43 4.97 -0.60 -0.42
CA ALA A 43 4.74 -0.94 0.97
C ALA A 43 4.56 0.33 1.81
N VAL A 44 3.73 0.23 2.85
CA VAL A 44 3.59 1.29 3.86
C VAL A 44 4.14 0.75 5.17
N LEU A 45 5.15 1.42 5.70
CA LEU A 45 5.87 1.05 6.91
C LEU A 45 5.60 2.08 8.00
N ARG A 46 5.34 1.61 9.22
CA ARG A 46 5.13 2.47 10.39
C ARG A 46 6.11 2.12 11.50
N LEU A 47 6.59 3.15 12.18
CA LEU A 47 7.38 3.02 13.39
C LEU A 47 6.50 2.46 14.53
N PRO A 48 6.90 1.36 15.20
CA PRO A 48 6.13 0.82 16.32
C PRO A 48 6.12 1.81 17.50
N GLN A 49 5.05 1.78 18.29
CA GLN A 49 4.94 2.63 19.48
C GLN A 49 6.06 2.28 20.48
N GLY A 50 6.73 3.30 21.01
CA GLY A 50 7.81 3.12 21.98
C GLY A 50 9.19 2.80 21.38
N ALA A 51 9.34 2.82 20.04
CA ALA A 51 10.63 2.59 19.39
C ALA A 51 11.73 3.56 19.84
N ASP A 52 11.37 4.77 20.26
CA ASP A 52 12.32 5.80 20.73
C ASP A 52 13.13 5.36 21.96
N ALA A 53 12.58 4.47 22.79
CA ALA A 53 13.27 3.95 23.97
C ALA A 53 14.38 2.93 23.63
N GLY A 54 14.31 2.31 22.44
CA GLY A 54 15.25 1.28 21.97
C GLY A 54 16.29 1.80 20.99
N ALA A 55 16.46 3.12 20.86
CA ALA A 55 17.32 3.71 19.84
C ALA A 55 18.82 3.39 20.09
N VAL A 56 19.49 2.84 19.08
CA VAL A 56 20.90 2.40 19.15
C VAL A 56 21.80 3.41 18.43
N ASP A 57 22.94 3.75 19.06
CA ASP A 57 23.91 4.69 18.51
C ASP A 57 24.68 4.09 17.32
N ILE A 58 24.72 4.81 16.19
CA ILE A 58 25.39 4.39 14.94
C ILE A 58 26.87 4.84 14.94
N SER A 59 27.29 5.73 15.84
CA SER A 59 28.61 6.41 15.82
C SER A 59 29.83 5.52 16.12
N GLY A 60 29.71 4.20 16.08
CA GLY A 60 30.85 3.29 15.91
C GLY A 60 31.71 3.02 17.16
N THR A 61 31.66 3.82 18.22
CA THR A 61 32.51 3.57 19.41
C THR A 61 32.07 2.34 20.22
N ARG A 62 30.79 1.94 20.13
CA ARG A 62 30.27 0.69 20.71
C ARG A 62 30.16 -0.48 19.72
N ALA A 63 30.32 -0.23 18.42
CA ALA A 63 29.97 -1.20 17.38
C ALA A 63 31.08 -2.19 17.01
N LEU A 64 32.35 -1.90 17.38
CA LEU A 64 33.49 -2.69 16.89
C LEU A 64 33.79 -3.96 17.71
N TRP A 65 33.34 -4.06 18.96
CA TRP A 65 33.74 -5.16 19.87
C TRP A 65 32.58 -6.02 20.39
N ASP A 66 31.34 -5.68 20.04
CA ASP A 66 30.14 -6.38 20.52
C ASP A 66 29.56 -7.26 19.42
N SER A 67 30.33 -8.28 19.01
CA SER A 67 30.02 -9.21 17.92
C SER A 67 29.00 -10.31 18.30
N SER A 68 28.36 -10.21 19.47
CA SER A 68 27.54 -11.29 20.04
C SER A 68 26.10 -10.93 20.42
N ARG A 69 25.58 -9.74 20.09
CA ARG A 69 24.21 -9.36 20.46
C ARG A 69 23.21 -9.54 19.33
N GLU A 70 22.11 -10.22 19.64
CA GLU A 70 20.89 -10.21 18.86
C GLU A 70 20.48 -8.77 18.50
N ASP A 71 20.00 -8.57 17.28
CA ASP A 71 19.59 -7.27 16.77
C ASP A 71 18.39 -6.73 17.55
N THR A 72 18.67 -5.96 18.60
CA THR A 72 17.68 -5.32 19.47
C THR A 72 17.03 -4.08 18.84
N THR A 73 17.38 -3.73 17.59
CA THR A 73 16.77 -2.57 16.94
C THR A 73 15.28 -2.81 16.70
N PRO A 74 14.41 -1.86 17.07
CA PRO A 74 12.98 -1.93 16.76
C PRO A 74 12.75 -2.16 15.27
N LYS A 75 11.81 -3.06 14.95
CA LYS A 75 11.47 -3.39 13.57
C LYS A 75 10.25 -2.59 13.12
N LEU A 76 10.31 -2.03 11.92
CA LEU A 76 9.16 -1.35 11.31
C LEU A 76 7.99 -2.34 11.11
N ASP A 77 6.78 -1.84 11.33
CA ASP A 77 5.55 -2.57 11.07
C ASP A 77 5.08 -2.30 9.65
N MET A 78 4.92 -3.38 8.88
CA MET A 78 4.37 -3.28 7.53
C MET A 78 2.84 -3.20 7.62
N LEU A 79 2.29 -2.02 7.34
CA LEU A 79 0.85 -1.78 7.32
C LEU A 79 0.25 -2.30 6.01
N CYS A 80 0.79 -1.86 4.87
CA CYS A 80 0.27 -2.24 3.56
C CYS A 80 1.39 -2.85 2.70
N HIS A 81 1.00 -3.77 1.81
CA HIS A 81 1.87 -4.32 0.78
C HIS A 81 1.07 -4.64 -0.47
N TYR A 82 1.57 -4.22 -1.63
CA TYR A 82 0.90 -4.42 -2.91
C TYR A 82 1.89 -4.48 -4.06
N HIS A 83 1.76 -5.48 -4.93
CA HIS A 83 2.54 -5.58 -6.15
C HIS A 83 1.81 -4.85 -7.30
N VAL A 84 2.38 -3.74 -7.75
CA VAL A 84 1.87 -2.95 -8.88
C VAL A 84 2.11 -3.67 -10.20
N GLY A 85 3.24 -4.37 -10.33
CA GLY A 85 3.67 -5.03 -11.57
C GLY A 85 4.74 -4.27 -12.36
N GLU A 86 4.99 -3.03 -11.99
CA GLU A 86 5.91 -2.12 -12.69
C GLU A 86 6.72 -1.34 -11.66
N VAL A 87 7.97 -1.01 -12.00
CA VAL A 87 8.87 -0.29 -11.09
C VAL A 87 8.30 1.08 -10.77
N VAL A 88 8.08 1.35 -9.48
CA VAL A 88 7.59 2.65 -9.01
C VAL A 88 8.78 3.60 -8.92
N THR A 89 8.73 4.71 -9.64
CA THR A 89 9.86 5.66 -9.77
C THR A 89 9.65 6.94 -8.99
N GLY A 90 8.41 7.28 -8.65
CA GLY A 90 8.09 8.43 -7.82
C GLY A 90 6.76 8.25 -7.12
N MET A 91 6.61 8.93 -5.98
CA MET A 91 5.38 8.97 -5.21
C MET A 91 5.24 10.29 -4.47
N THR A 92 4.01 10.75 -4.25
CA THR A 92 3.72 11.96 -3.51
C THR A 92 2.35 11.87 -2.84
N ARG A 93 2.25 12.33 -1.61
CA ARG A 93 0.98 12.52 -0.93
C ARG A 93 0.41 13.87 -1.38
N ALA A 94 -0.72 13.86 -2.05
CA ALA A 94 -1.34 15.08 -2.55
C ALA A 94 -2.87 14.92 -2.63
N SER A 95 -3.55 16.05 -2.75
CA SER A 95 -4.92 16.10 -3.22
C SER A 95 -4.92 16.56 -4.69
N LEU A 96 -5.69 15.86 -5.54
CA LEU A 96 -5.79 16.15 -6.96
C LEU A 96 -6.71 17.35 -7.25
N VAL A 97 -7.60 17.69 -6.32
CA VAL A 97 -8.51 18.83 -6.41
C VAL A 97 -8.50 19.67 -5.15
N ALA A 98 -8.84 20.96 -5.30
CA ALA A 98 -8.88 21.87 -4.18
C ALA A 98 -9.95 21.44 -3.16
N GLY A 99 -9.51 21.08 -1.95
CA GLY A 99 -10.39 20.59 -0.87
C GLY A 99 -10.78 19.12 -0.99
N GLY A 100 -10.20 18.36 -1.93
CA GLY A 100 -10.40 16.93 -2.05
C GLY A 100 -9.73 16.13 -0.94
N ALA A 101 -10.03 14.83 -0.89
CA ALA A 101 -9.30 13.91 -0.03
C ALA A 101 -7.85 13.79 -0.52
N GLU A 102 -6.94 13.50 0.41
CA GLU A 102 -5.56 13.21 0.06
C GLU A 102 -5.41 11.72 -0.29
N CYS A 103 -4.60 11.47 -1.30
CA CYS A 103 -4.21 10.13 -1.73
C CYS A 103 -2.71 10.06 -1.92
N LEU A 104 -2.19 8.83 -2.00
CA LEU A 104 -0.80 8.61 -2.40
C LEU A 104 -0.76 8.36 -3.90
N ILE A 105 -0.30 9.35 -4.64
CA ILE A 105 -0.11 9.25 -6.09
C ILE A 105 1.25 8.63 -6.34
N TYR A 106 1.34 7.69 -7.28
CA TYR A 106 2.59 7.09 -7.69
C TYR A 106 2.72 7.04 -9.20
N VAL A 107 3.95 7.05 -9.67
CA VAL A 107 4.30 6.94 -11.09
C VAL A 107 5.25 5.77 -11.29
N THR A 108 5.10 5.07 -12.41
CA THR A 108 5.93 3.92 -12.76
C THR A 108 6.87 4.22 -13.92
N VAL A 109 7.88 3.37 -14.11
CA VAL A 109 8.87 3.50 -15.19
C VAL A 109 8.25 3.42 -16.60
N THR A 110 7.11 2.74 -16.75
CA THR A 110 6.39 2.59 -18.03
C THR A 110 5.44 3.76 -18.30
N GLY A 111 5.35 4.73 -17.38
CA GLY A 111 4.49 5.91 -17.51
C GLY A 111 3.08 5.74 -16.92
N ARG A 112 2.79 4.64 -16.20
CA ARG A 112 1.53 4.51 -15.45
C ARG A 112 1.51 5.53 -14.31
N ILE A 113 0.37 6.21 -14.17
CA ILE A 113 0.04 7.02 -13.00
C ILE A 113 -1.05 6.28 -12.24
N GLY A 114 -0.82 5.99 -10.97
CA GLY A 114 -1.79 5.34 -10.10
C GLY A 114 -1.97 6.10 -8.80
N ALA A 115 -3.00 5.75 -8.05
CA ALA A 115 -3.27 6.33 -6.74
C ALA A 115 -3.69 5.23 -5.75
N LEU A 116 -3.21 5.33 -4.51
CA LEU A 116 -3.74 4.59 -3.37
C LEU A 116 -4.64 5.51 -2.56
N VAL A 117 -5.91 5.14 -2.45
CA VAL A 117 -6.96 5.91 -1.79
C VAL A 117 -7.28 5.30 -0.44
N PRO A 118 -7.20 6.07 0.66
CA PRO A 118 -7.62 5.59 1.97
C PRO A 118 -9.15 5.49 2.03
N PHE A 119 -9.67 4.36 2.52
CA PHE A 119 -11.10 4.24 2.83
C PHE A 119 -11.46 5.02 4.09
N VAL A 120 -12.63 5.66 4.08
CA VAL A 120 -13.16 6.42 5.21
C VAL A 120 -14.09 5.56 6.08
N SER A 121 -14.87 4.68 5.46
CA SER A 121 -15.82 3.80 6.15
C SER A 121 -15.35 2.35 6.18
N ARG A 122 -15.65 1.65 7.29
CA ARG A 122 -15.44 0.19 7.38
C ARG A 122 -16.40 -0.56 6.45
N ASP A 123 -17.62 -0.07 6.30
CA ASP A 123 -18.62 -0.65 5.40
C ASP A 123 -18.12 -0.65 3.95
N ASP A 124 -17.38 0.40 3.55
CA ASP A 124 -16.75 0.47 2.23
C ASP A 124 -15.67 -0.60 2.09
N ILE A 125 -14.84 -0.80 3.11
CA ILE A 125 -13.80 -1.84 3.11
C ILE A 125 -14.43 -3.22 2.95
N GLU A 126 -15.47 -3.53 3.73
CA GLU A 126 -16.18 -4.81 3.64
C GLU A 126 -16.81 -5.01 2.26
N PHE A 127 -17.52 -4.01 1.76
CA PHE A 127 -18.12 -4.04 0.42
C PHE A 127 -17.09 -4.29 -0.68
N PHE A 128 -16.01 -3.49 -0.72
CA PHE A 128 -14.99 -3.62 -1.77
C PHE A 128 -14.17 -4.91 -1.64
N THR A 129 -13.99 -5.43 -0.42
CA THR A 129 -13.34 -6.73 -0.21
C THR A 129 -14.18 -7.87 -0.77
N LEU A 130 -15.50 -7.84 -0.55
CA LEU A 130 -16.42 -8.82 -1.11
C LEU A 130 -16.52 -8.71 -2.65
N LEU A 131 -16.59 -7.48 -3.18
CA LEU A 131 -16.60 -7.24 -4.62
C LEU A 131 -15.31 -7.76 -5.26
N GLU A 132 -14.14 -7.43 -4.71
CA GLU A 132 -12.85 -7.93 -5.22
C GLU A 132 -12.82 -9.47 -5.19
N GLY A 133 -13.32 -10.08 -4.11
CA GLY A 133 -13.46 -11.53 -4.00
C GLY A 133 -14.26 -12.15 -5.13
N CYS A 134 -15.42 -11.57 -5.48
CA CYS A 134 -16.21 -12.03 -6.63
C CYS A 134 -15.47 -11.81 -7.95
N MET A 135 -14.88 -10.63 -8.14
CA MET A 135 -14.19 -10.28 -9.38
C MET A 135 -12.94 -11.13 -9.62
N ARG A 136 -12.28 -11.68 -8.58
CA ARG A 136 -11.17 -12.63 -8.78
C ARG A 136 -11.60 -13.87 -9.57
N THR A 137 -12.84 -14.32 -9.39
CA THR A 137 -13.41 -15.48 -10.07
C THR A 137 -13.99 -15.11 -11.43
N ASP A 138 -14.80 -14.04 -11.47
CA ASP A 138 -15.67 -13.73 -12.60
C ASP A 138 -15.03 -12.75 -13.60
N ALA A 139 -13.99 -12.00 -13.21
CA ALA A 139 -13.31 -11.10 -14.15
C ALA A 139 -12.61 -11.88 -15.28
N PRO A 140 -12.59 -11.33 -16.51
CA PRO A 140 -11.78 -11.87 -17.59
C PRO A 140 -10.30 -11.94 -17.18
N ARG A 141 -9.65 -13.08 -17.46
CA ARG A 141 -8.22 -13.29 -17.24
C ARG A 141 -7.49 -13.50 -18.57
N PRO A 142 -7.13 -12.43 -19.31
CA PRO A 142 -6.52 -12.56 -20.64
C PRO A 142 -5.24 -13.41 -20.64
N THR A 143 -4.47 -13.36 -19.54
CA THR A 143 -3.20 -14.08 -19.39
C THR A 143 -3.32 -15.38 -18.60
N GLY A 144 -4.52 -15.73 -18.12
CA GLY A 144 -4.76 -16.87 -17.24
C GLY A 144 -4.18 -16.75 -15.83
N ARG A 145 -3.45 -15.66 -15.50
CA ARG A 145 -2.92 -15.45 -14.15
C ARG A 145 -4.03 -15.14 -13.17
N GLU A 146 -3.95 -15.74 -11.99
CA GLU A 146 -4.83 -15.44 -10.87
C GLU A 146 -4.50 -14.03 -10.30
N PRO A 147 -5.49 -13.12 -10.16
CA PRO A 147 -5.23 -11.76 -9.70
C PRO A 147 -4.57 -11.68 -8.32
N GLN A 148 -4.99 -12.51 -7.36
CA GLN A 148 -4.43 -12.49 -6.01
C GLN A 148 -2.97 -12.96 -5.97
N ALA A 149 -2.64 -14.02 -6.72
CA ALA A 149 -1.28 -14.51 -6.88
C ALA A 149 -0.39 -13.45 -7.55
N TYR A 150 -0.91 -12.74 -8.56
CA TYR A 150 -0.21 -11.64 -9.19
C TYR A 150 0.08 -10.48 -8.23
N ARG A 151 -0.92 -10.01 -7.46
CA ARG A 151 -0.72 -8.94 -6.48
C ARG A 151 0.14 -9.34 -5.27
N SER A 152 0.36 -10.63 -5.09
CA SER A 152 1.19 -11.22 -4.03
C SER A 152 2.52 -11.77 -4.54
N TYR A 153 3.05 -11.26 -5.67
CA TYR A 153 4.19 -11.87 -6.37
C TYR A 153 5.45 -12.03 -5.50
N TYR A 154 5.81 -11.00 -4.73
CA TYR A 154 7.01 -11.02 -3.87
C TYR A 154 6.70 -11.21 -2.40
N ALA A 155 5.58 -10.66 -1.93
CA ALA A 155 5.05 -10.88 -0.59
C ALA A 155 3.53 -10.77 -0.63
N PRO A 156 2.81 -11.39 0.32
CA PRO A 156 1.36 -11.38 0.35
C PRO A 156 0.79 -9.95 0.31
N ILE A 157 -0.28 -9.76 -0.45
CA ILE A 157 -1.05 -8.52 -0.40
C ILE A 157 -1.55 -8.27 1.03
N LYS A 158 -1.43 -7.03 1.50
CA LYS A 158 -1.86 -6.65 2.84
C LYS A 158 -2.56 -5.31 2.81
N HIS A 159 -3.80 -5.26 3.31
CA HIS A 159 -4.62 -4.06 3.48
C HIS A 159 -4.70 -3.14 2.25
N VAL A 160 -4.76 -3.74 1.05
CA VAL A 160 -4.99 -3.05 -0.22
C VAL A 160 -6.00 -3.86 -1.02
N ILE A 161 -6.97 -3.17 -1.63
CA ILE A 161 -7.97 -3.74 -2.53
C ILE A 161 -7.63 -3.32 -3.96
N ASP A 162 -7.67 -4.25 -4.90
CA ASP A 162 -7.37 -3.94 -6.31
C ASP A 162 -8.55 -3.22 -7.00
N GLY A 163 -8.47 -1.88 -7.03
CA GLY A 163 -9.49 -1.04 -7.68
C GLY A 163 -9.61 -1.29 -9.19
N GLU A 164 -8.53 -1.67 -9.88
CA GLU A 164 -8.58 -1.97 -11.32
C GLU A 164 -9.36 -3.26 -11.60
N LEU A 165 -9.22 -4.25 -10.70
CA LEU A 165 -10.03 -5.47 -10.75
C LEU A 165 -11.50 -5.17 -10.44
N CYS A 166 -11.79 -4.34 -9.43
CA CYS A 166 -13.16 -3.94 -9.10
C CYS A 166 -13.83 -3.14 -10.23
N GLU A 167 -13.12 -2.21 -10.88
CA GLU A 167 -13.64 -1.45 -12.03
C GLU A 167 -14.01 -2.36 -13.22
N SER A 168 -13.36 -3.53 -13.35
CA SER A 168 -13.67 -4.49 -14.41
C SER A 168 -15.09 -5.08 -14.31
N TYR A 169 -15.78 -4.92 -13.17
CA TYR A 169 -17.20 -5.25 -13.00
C TYR A 169 -18.07 -4.63 -14.10
N THR A 170 -17.79 -3.37 -14.46
CA THR A 170 -18.54 -2.62 -15.49
C THR A 170 -18.39 -3.20 -16.90
N LYS A 171 -17.41 -4.08 -17.12
CA LYS A 171 -17.13 -4.74 -18.41
C LYS A 171 -17.82 -6.10 -18.55
N LEU A 172 -18.37 -6.64 -17.46
CA LEU A 172 -19.10 -7.91 -17.49
C LEU A 172 -20.45 -7.77 -18.19
N SER A 173 -21.03 -8.88 -18.63
CA SER A 173 -22.41 -8.88 -19.12
C SER A 173 -23.39 -8.50 -18.01
N TYR A 174 -24.56 -7.98 -18.37
CA TYR A 174 -25.58 -7.59 -17.38
C TYR A 174 -26.01 -8.76 -16.48
N GLU A 175 -26.04 -9.98 -17.02
CA GLU A 175 -26.38 -11.18 -16.26
C GLU A 175 -25.35 -11.48 -15.17
N GLU A 176 -24.06 -11.42 -15.51
CA GLU A 176 -22.96 -11.60 -14.55
C GLU A 176 -22.92 -10.47 -13.51
N GLN A 177 -23.11 -9.22 -13.95
CA GLN A 177 -23.19 -8.07 -13.04
C GLN A 177 -24.30 -8.25 -12.02
N LYS A 178 -25.48 -8.69 -12.47
CA LYS A 178 -26.63 -8.95 -11.60
C LYS A 178 -26.34 -10.08 -10.60
N GLN A 179 -25.77 -11.19 -11.05
CA GLN A 179 -25.41 -12.30 -10.17
C GLN A 179 -24.44 -11.88 -9.05
N ILE A 180 -23.45 -11.06 -9.38
CA ILE A 180 -22.50 -10.54 -8.38
C ILE A 180 -23.19 -9.54 -7.44
N ALA A 181 -24.03 -8.64 -7.97
CA ALA A 181 -24.77 -7.68 -7.16
C ALA A 181 -25.70 -8.37 -6.15
N ASP A 182 -26.39 -9.43 -6.58
CA ASP A 182 -27.24 -10.26 -5.73
C ASP A 182 -26.42 -10.93 -4.60
N LYS A 183 -25.19 -11.40 -4.87
CA LYS A 183 -24.29 -11.94 -3.83
C LYS A 183 -23.83 -10.88 -2.81
N LEU A 184 -23.85 -9.60 -3.20
CA LEU A 184 -23.47 -8.47 -2.36
C LEU A 184 -24.68 -7.85 -1.63
N ASP A 185 -25.88 -8.40 -1.79
CA ASP A 185 -27.13 -7.82 -1.29
C ASP A 185 -27.32 -6.35 -1.75
N ARG A 186 -27.01 -6.10 -3.03
CA ARG A 186 -27.07 -4.78 -3.68
C ARG A 186 -27.66 -4.87 -5.07
N THR A 187 -28.05 -3.72 -5.62
CA THR A 187 -28.41 -3.61 -7.05
C THR A 187 -27.19 -3.31 -7.89
N VAL A 188 -27.25 -3.63 -9.19
CA VAL A 188 -26.17 -3.29 -10.16
C VAL A 188 -25.87 -1.80 -10.13
N ASP A 189 -26.89 -0.96 -10.11
CA ASP A 189 -26.76 0.51 -10.06
C ASP A 189 -26.05 0.97 -8.78
N GLU A 190 -26.33 0.35 -7.63
CA GLU A 190 -25.64 0.66 -6.37
C GLU A 190 -24.15 0.30 -6.43
N VAL A 191 -23.80 -0.85 -7.03
CA VAL A 191 -22.41 -1.27 -7.19
C VAL A 191 -21.66 -0.28 -8.09
N VAL A 192 -22.24 0.08 -9.24
CA VAL A 192 -21.65 1.06 -10.17
C VAL A 192 -21.50 2.42 -9.49
N LYS A 193 -22.53 2.90 -8.79
CA LYS A 193 -22.49 4.18 -8.07
C LYS A 193 -21.41 4.19 -6.98
N ASN A 194 -21.19 3.08 -6.29
CA ASN A 194 -20.11 2.97 -5.30
C ASN A 194 -18.71 3.01 -5.94
N LEU A 195 -18.52 2.35 -7.09
CA LEU A 195 -17.27 2.42 -7.85
C LEU A 195 -16.98 3.85 -8.31
N GLU A 196 -17.98 4.51 -8.90
CA GLU A 196 -17.88 5.91 -9.33
C GLU A 196 -17.60 6.86 -8.16
N ARG A 197 -18.21 6.64 -6.99
CA ARG A 197 -17.97 7.46 -5.80
C ARG A 197 -16.50 7.44 -5.37
N VAL A 198 -15.85 6.28 -5.33
CA VAL A 198 -14.42 6.18 -4.96
C VAL A 198 -13.57 6.88 -6.02
N ARG A 199 -13.90 6.72 -7.30
CA ARG A 199 -13.21 7.41 -8.38
C ARG A 199 -13.38 8.93 -8.30
N HIS A 200 -14.58 9.42 -8.00
CA HIS A 200 -14.85 10.84 -7.82
C HIS A 200 -14.25 11.40 -6.53
N SER A 201 -13.94 10.59 -5.52
CA SER A 201 -13.20 11.10 -4.35
C SER A 201 -11.74 11.48 -4.67
N LEU A 202 -11.23 11.03 -5.83
CA LEU A 202 -9.93 11.43 -6.37
C LEU A 202 -10.01 12.67 -7.28
N LEU A 203 -11.18 13.04 -7.79
CA LEU A 203 -11.35 14.07 -8.83
C LEU A 203 -12.20 15.24 -8.32
#